data_AF-A0A5K0Y362-F1
#
_entry.id   AF-A0A5K0Y362-F1
#
_cell.length_a   1.000
_cell.length_b   1.000
_cell.length_c   1.000
_cell.angle_alpha   90.00
_cell.angle_beta   90.00
_cell.angle_gamma   90.00
#
_symmetry.space_group_name_H-M   'P 1'
#
loop_
_entity.id
_entity.type
_entity.pdbx_description
1 polymer ?
#
loop_
_entity_poly.entity_id
_entity_poly.type
_entity_poly.pdbx_seq_one_letter_code
_entity_poly.pdbx_strand_id
1 'polypeptide(L)' 'SEANYDLPQERQTACLRHPRKANYDLPQVSLRSIEYATDKFSESNKLGEGGYGPVYK' A
#
# COMPACT_ATOMS: atom_id res chain seq x y z
N SER A 1 -38.52 -12.68 0.65
CA SER A 1 -37.30 -13.46 0.96
C SER A 1 -36.26 -13.07 -0.06
N GLU A 2 -35.33 -12.18 0.30
CA GLU A 2 -34.24 -11.80 -0.60
C GLU A 2 -33.32 -13.01 -0.78
N ALA A 3 -33.17 -13.43 -2.03
CA ALA A 3 -32.29 -14.52 -2.41
C ALA A 3 -30.85 -14.02 -2.39
N ASN A 4 -30.05 -14.55 -1.47
CA ASN A 4 -28.60 -14.39 -1.49
C ASN A 4 -28.05 -15.26 -2.62
N TYR A 5 -27.87 -14.67 -3.81
CA TYR A 5 -27.17 -15.32 -4.90
C TYR A 5 -25.66 -15.27 -4.65
N ASP A 6 -25.10 -16.40 -4.26
CA ASP A 6 -23.65 -16.59 -4.13
C ASP A 6 -23.04 -16.67 -5.54
N LEU A 7 -22.24 -15.67 -5.91
CA LEU A 7 -21.61 -15.55 -7.22
C LEU A 7 -20.38 -16.48 -7.27
N PRO A 8 -20.31 -17.45 -8.20
CA PRO A 8 -19.15 -18.32 -8.32
C PRO A 8 -17.95 -17.53 -8.87
N GLN A 9 -16.80 -17.63 -8.20
CA GLN A 9 -15.53 -17.00 -8.59
C GLN A 9 -14.99 -17.64 -9.89
N GLU A 10 -15.46 -17.17 -11.04
CA GLU A 10 -15.02 -17.65 -12.34
C GLU A 10 -13.60 -17.15 -12.69
N ARG A 11 -12.71 -18.14 -12.81
CA ARG A 11 -11.61 -18.27 -13.79
C ARG A 11 -10.81 -16.99 -14.08
N GLN A 12 -9.74 -16.87 -13.31
CA GLN A 12 -8.69 -15.85 -13.37
C GLN A 12 -8.11 -15.70 -14.79
N THR A 13 -8.62 -14.71 -15.51
CA THR A 13 -8.01 -14.13 -16.69
C THR A 13 -6.75 -13.36 -16.29
N ALA A 14 -5.77 -13.40 -17.19
CA ALA A 14 -4.38 -12.98 -17.03
C ALA A 14 -4.15 -11.57 -16.41
N CYS A 15 -3.15 -11.49 -15.54
CA CYS A 15 -2.31 -10.30 -15.27
C CYS A 15 -2.87 -9.08 -14.52
N LEU A 16 -3.84 -9.19 -13.60
CA LEU A 16 -4.24 -8.05 -12.76
C LEU A 16 -4.03 -8.33 -11.26
N ARG A 17 -3.06 -7.60 -10.71
CA ARG A 17 -2.83 -7.24 -9.29
C ARG A 17 -3.44 -8.19 -8.25
N HIS A 18 -2.55 -8.91 -7.57
CA HIS A 18 -2.85 -9.68 -6.36
C HIS A 18 -3.86 -8.94 -5.46
N PRO A 19 -5.05 -9.51 -5.18
CA PRO A 19 -5.97 -8.91 -4.23
C PRO A 19 -5.32 -8.99 -2.86
N ARG A 20 -4.84 -7.85 -2.36
CA ARG A 20 -4.40 -7.72 -0.96
C ARG A 20 -5.62 -7.92 -0.06
N LYS A 21 -5.92 -9.16 0.29
CA LYS A 21 -6.72 -9.49 1.46
C LYS A 21 -5.82 -10.18 2.47
N ALA A 22 -4.99 -9.36 3.11
CA ALA A 22 -4.50 -9.68 4.43
C ALA A 22 -5.11 -8.63 5.36
N ASN A 23 -6.03 -9.06 6.22
CA ASN A 23 -6.58 -8.24 7.30
C ASN A 23 -5.46 -7.99 8.32
N TYR A 24 -4.59 -7.06 7.99
CA TYR A 24 -3.78 -6.35 8.96
C TYR A 24 -4.40 -4.95 9.06
N ASP A 25 -4.84 -4.54 10.24
CA ASP A 25 -5.22 -3.14 10.54
C ASP A 25 -3.97 -2.26 10.48
N LEU A 26 -3.36 -2.17 9.30
CA LEU A 26 -2.22 -1.31 9.02
C LEU A 26 -2.76 0.08 8.68
N PRO A 27 -2.23 1.13 9.30
CA PRO A 27 -2.55 2.50 8.91
C PRO A 27 -2.31 2.69 7.41
N GLN A 28 -3.34 3.11 6.70
CA GLN A 28 -3.19 3.56 5.32
C GLN A 28 -2.75 5.02 5.32
N VAL A 29 -1.56 5.27 4.77
CA VAL A 29 -1.03 6.63 4.58
C VAL A 29 -1.04 6.99 3.10
N SER A 30 -1.38 8.24 2.80
CA SER A 30 -1.33 8.73 1.42
C SER A 30 0.11 9.12 1.05
N LEU A 31 0.47 9.00 -0.23
CA LEU A 31 1.77 9.45 -0.72
C LEU A 31 1.99 10.94 -0.46
N ARG A 32 0.95 11.77 -0.61
CA ARG A 32 1.01 13.20 -0.29
C ARG A 32 1.34 13.47 1.19
N SER A 33 0.84 12.63 2.09
CA SER A 33 1.16 12.73 3.52
C SER A 33 2.63 12.40 3.77
N ILE A 34 3.18 11.39 3.10
CA ILE A 34 4.60 11.03 3.17
C ILE A 34 5.45 12.18 2.63
N GLU A 35 5.14 12.71 1.45
CA GLU A 35 5.87 13.85 0.86
C GLU A 35 5.87 15.08 1.75
N TYR A 36 4.74 15.39 2.40
CA TYR A 36 4.68 16.52 3.32
C TYR A 36 5.55 16.28 4.57
N ALA A 37 5.49 15.08 5.15
CA ALA A 37 6.26 14.74 6.34
C ALA A 37 7.78 14.75 6.07
N THR A 38 8.20 14.22 4.91
CA THR A 38 9.63 14.13 4.55
C THR A 38 10.16 15.38 3.86
N ASP A 39 9.37 16.45 3.72
CA ASP A 39 9.68 17.63 2.89
C ASP A 39 10.16 17.21 1.48
N LYS A 40 9.31 16.47 0.78
CA LYS A 40 9.57 15.91 -0.55
C LYS A 40 10.86 15.09 -0.60
N PHE A 41 11.11 14.28 0.44
CA PHE A 41 12.32 13.46 0.57
C PHE A 41 13.62 14.28 0.56
N SER A 42 13.58 15.48 1.16
CA SER A 42 14.76 16.34 1.28
C SER A 42 15.90 15.65 2.04
N GLU A 43 17.13 15.86 1.59
CA GLU A 43 18.34 15.35 2.25
C GLU A 43 18.47 15.86 3.70
N SER A 44 17.91 17.02 4.04
CA SER A 44 17.89 17.53 5.42
C SER A 44 17.05 16.68 6.38
N ASN A 45 16.15 15.85 5.84
CA ASN A 45 15.32 14.91 6.59
C ASN A 45 15.81 13.46 6.49
N LYS A 46 16.85 13.20 5.71
CA LYS A 46 17.47 11.87 5.62
C LYS A 46 18.22 11.57 6.91
N LEU A 47 17.90 10.44 7.52
CA LEU A 47 18.55 9.89 8.70
C LEU A 47 19.73 8.99 8.33
N GLY A 48 19.67 8.34 7.16
CA GLY A 48 20.72 7.47 6.67
C GLY A 48 20.29 6.68 5.44
N GLU A 49 21.21 5.85 4.91
CA GLU A 49 20.97 4.94 3.79
C GLU A 49 21.77 3.65 4.01
N GLY A 50 21.17 2.51 3.69
CA GLY A 50 21.83 1.21 3.71
C GLY A 50 21.31 0.30 2.60
N GLY A 51 21.54 -1.02 2.71
CA GLY A 51 21.12 -1.99 1.69
C GLY A 51 19.61 -2.07 1.41
N TYR A 52 18.78 -1.43 2.25
CA TYR A 52 17.33 -1.34 2.11
C TYR A 52 16.84 0.01 1.59
N GLY A 53 17.75 0.96 1.32
CA GLY A 53 17.45 2.30 0.83
C GLY A 53 17.54 3.40 1.90
N PRO A 54 17.11 4.63 1.55
CA PRO A 54 17.16 5.79 2.44
C PRO A 54 16.05 5.76 3.49
N VAL A 55 16.36 6.28 4.68
CA VAL A 55 15.41 6.45 5.80
C VAL A 55 15.28 7.94 6.08
N TYR A 56 14.04 8.41 6.23
CA TYR A 56 13.71 9.82 6.52
C TYR A 56 13.00 9.91 7.87
N LYS A 57 13.18 11.04 8.57
CA LYS A 57 12.45 11.37 9.80
C LYS A 57 11.03 11.84 9.54
#